data_AF-A0A8I1PQJ5-F1
#
_entry.id   AF-A0A8I1PQJ5-F1
#
_cell.length_a   1.000
_cell.length_b   1.000
_cell.length_c   1.000
_cell.angle_alpha   90.00
_cell.angle_beta   90.00
_cell.angle_gamma   90.00
#
_symmetry.space_group_name_H-M   'P 1'
#
loop_
_entity.id
_entity.type
_entity.pdbx_description
1 polymer ?
#
loop_
_entity_poly.entity_id
_entity_poly.type
_entity_poly.pdbx_seq_one_letter_code
_entity_poly.pdbx_strand_id
1 'polypeptide(L)'
;MSVPIPVLAYAVAGPLLFVVSFLVQGALRDDGCSPLRGLFLCDPSGGHPPGTPAVAVVRTWHGVAHDICSTPVFTALPAACLVAARRFARAGDHGLARISAAAGTATLALFVVTGIGFAQSAGLGPVAGLMQRLTIAVGFLWIAVFARRRSLTPA
;
A
#
# COMPACT_ATOMS: atom_id res chain seq x y z
N MET A 1 -25.43 0.11 -7.03
CA MET A 1 -25.09 -0.36 -5.68
C MET A 1 -24.29 0.71 -4.99
N SER A 2 -24.93 1.45 -4.09
CA SER A 2 -24.30 2.40 -3.19
C SER A 2 -23.46 1.62 -2.17
N VAL A 3 -22.16 1.89 -2.13
CA VAL A 3 -21.29 1.39 -1.06
C VAL A 3 -21.71 2.13 0.22
N PRO A 4 -21.99 1.44 1.33
CA PRO A 4 -22.43 2.11 2.55
C PRO A 4 -21.35 3.09 3.03
N ILE A 5 -21.78 4.30 3.39
CA ILE A 5 -20.95 5.42 3.87
C ILE A 5 -19.85 5.01 4.87
N PRO A 6 -20.08 4.10 5.86
CA PRO A 6 -19.01 3.67 6.75
C PRO A 6 -17.87 2.92 6.03
N VAL A 7 -18.15 2.10 5.02
CA VAL A 7 -17.11 1.40 4.23
C VAL A 7 -16.28 2.39 3.42
N LEU A 8 -16.91 3.44 2.88
CA LEU A 8 -16.20 4.52 2.19
C LEU A 8 -15.35 5.34 3.17
N ALA A 9 -15.87 5.62 4.38
CA ALA A 9 -15.16 6.33 5.42
C ALA A 9 -13.93 5.56 5.91
N TYR A 10 -14.03 4.25 6.14
CA TYR A 10 -12.88 3.41 6.51
C TYR A 10 -11.86 3.26 5.37
N ALA A 11 -12.33 3.15 4.12
CA ALA A 11 -11.48 3.05 2.94
C ALA A 11 -10.73 4.36 2.59
N VAL A 12 -11.14 5.50 3.17
CA VAL A 12 -10.51 6.82 2.95
C VAL A 12 -9.74 7.29 4.18
N ALA A 13 -10.31 7.12 5.37
CA ALA A 13 -9.68 7.52 6.63
C ALA A 13 -8.41 6.71 6.92
N GLY A 14 -8.42 5.39 6.66
CA GLY A 14 -7.24 4.54 6.84
C GLY A 14 -6.04 5.01 5.99
N PRO A 15 -6.19 5.14 4.66
CA PRO A 15 -5.14 5.68 3.79
C PRO A 15 -4.71 7.10 4.12
N LEU A 16 -5.64 8.00 4.49
CA LEU A 16 -5.29 9.36 4.88
C LEU A 16 -4.48 9.39 6.18
N LEU A 17 -4.89 8.64 7.20
CA LEU A 17 -4.16 8.55 8.46
C LEU A 17 -2.76 7.94 8.24
N PHE A 18 -2.66 6.93 7.37
CA PHE A 18 -1.39 6.31 7.01
C PHE A 18 -0.46 7.29 6.26
N VAL A 19 -0.96 7.99 5.24
CA VAL A 19 -0.18 8.98 4.47
C VAL A 19 0.24 10.17 5.32
N VAL A 20 -0.67 10.73 6.13
CA VAL A 20 -0.36 11.84 7.04
C VAL A 20 0.70 11.43 8.06
N SER A 21 0.61 10.22 8.61
CA SER A 21 1.61 9.67 9.53
C SER A 21 3.01 9.61 8.89
N PHE A 22 3.13 9.06 7.66
CA PHE A 22 4.41 9.00 6.95
C PHE A 22 4.97 10.37 6.59
N LEU A 23 4.12 11.33 6.19
CA LEU A 23 4.54 12.71 5.90
C LEU A 23 5.03 13.42 7.16
N VAL A 24 4.35 13.25 8.29
CA VAL A 24 4.79 13.78 9.59
C VAL A 24 6.12 13.12 10.01
N GLN A 25 6.26 11.80 9.86
CA GLN A 25 7.52 11.11 10.16
C GLN A 25 8.68 11.52 9.23
N GLY A 26 8.40 11.77 7.95
CA GLY A 26 9.38 12.22 6.96
C GLY A 26 9.83 13.67 7.14
N ALA A 27 8.97 14.53 7.68
CA ALA A 27 9.26 15.93 7.95
C ALA A 27 10.02 16.15 9.28
N LEU A 28 9.93 15.22 10.23
CA LEU A 28 10.59 15.29 11.55
C LEU A 28 11.96 14.57 11.59
N ARG A 29 12.69 14.56 10.46
CA ARG A 29 13.93 13.79 10.31
C ARG A 29 15.11 14.36 11.09
N ASP A 30 15.03 15.57 11.61
CA ASP A 30 16.23 16.34 11.95
C ASP A 30 16.56 16.37 13.46
N ASP A 31 15.70 15.80 14.30
CA ASP A 31 15.77 15.99 15.75
C ASP A 31 15.31 14.72 16.49
N GLY A 32 16.13 14.29 17.44
CA GLY A 32 16.06 12.98 18.11
C GLY A 32 14.68 12.56 18.62
N CYS A 33 14.48 11.24 18.65
CA CYS A 33 13.44 10.49 19.36
C CYS A 33 12.17 11.27 19.80
N SER A 34 11.40 11.80 18.83
CA SER A 34 10.06 12.35 19.11
C SER A 34 9.08 11.24 19.53
N PRO A 35 8.19 11.45 20.52
CA PRO A 35 7.20 10.46 20.97
C PRO A 35 6.18 10.08 19.89
N LEU A 36 6.02 10.89 18.83
CA LEU A 36 5.20 10.57 17.66
C LEU A 36 5.88 9.59 16.70
N ARG A 37 7.19 9.33 16.84
CA ARG A 37 7.91 8.30 16.06
C ARG A 37 7.40 6.89 16.35
N GLY A 38 6.84 6.64 17.54
CA GLY A 38 6.51 5.29 17.99
C GLY A 38 5.29 4.68 17.31
N LEU A 39 4.17 5.40 17.21
CA LEU A 39 2.84 4.78 17.05
C LEU A 39 2.65 3.91 15.78
N PHE A 40 3.41 4.16 14.72
CA PHE A 40 3.32 3.45 13.43
C PHE A 40 4.70 3.09 12.87
N LEU A 41 5.72 2.93 13.71
CA LEU A 41 7.03 2.51 13.21
C LEU A 41 6.96 1.03 12.84
N CYS A 42 7.32 0.71 11.60
CA CYS A 42 7.60 -0.68 11.23
C CYS A 42 8.84 -1.15 12.01
N ASP A 43 8.85 -2.41 12.43
CA ASP A 43 9.99 -2.97 13.14
C ASP A 43 11.25 -2.98 12.26
N PRO A 44 12.44 -2.71 12.82
CA PRO A 44 13.70 -2.90 12.11
C PRO A 44 13.79 -4.32 11.54
N SER A 45 14.08 -4.44 10.24
CA SER A 45 14.15 -5.73 9.56
C SER A 45 15.10 -5.70 8.38
N GLY A 46 15.65 -6.88 8.03
CA GLY A 46 16.47 -7.04 6.83
C GLY A 46 17.72 -6.16 6.78
N GLY A 47 18.30 -5.81 7.94
CA GLY A 47 19.46 -4.92 8.02
C GLY A 47 19.15 -3.43 7.94
N HIS A 48 17.88 -3.03 8.02
CA HIS A 48 17.46 -1.62 8.00
C HIS A 48 16.79 -1.20 9.32
N PRO A 49 17.18 -0.05 9.91
CA PRO A 49 18.29 0.84 9.51
C PRO A 49 19.68 0.20 9.74
N PRO A 50 20.78 0.78 9.22
CA PRO A 50 22.14 0.25 9.41
C PRO A 50 22.43 -0.03 10.89
N GLY A 51 23.00 -1.21 11.18
CA GLY A 51 23.19 -1.71 12.55
C GLY A 51 22.10 -2.67 13.03
N THR A 52 21.02 -2.85 12.26
CA THR A 52 20.00 -3.88 12.53
C THR A 52 20.50 -5.25 12.08
N PRO A 53 20.27 -6.33 12.86
CA PRO A 53 20.54 -7.68 12.40
C PRO A 53 19.76 -8.03 11.12
N ALA A 54 20.33 -8.89 10.27
CA ALA A 54 19.68 -9.31 9.03
C ALA A 54 18.36 -10.06 9.27
N VAL A 55 18.26 -10.76 10.41
CA VAL A 55 17.05 -11.48 10.84
C VAL A 55 16.36 -10.67 11.92
N ALA A 56 15.06 -10.42 11.76
CA ALA A 56 14.25 -9.74 12.77
C ALA A 56 14.18 -10.61 14.04
N VAL A 57 14.61 -10.06 15.18
CA VAL A 57 14.71 -10.80 16.44
C VAL A 57 13.49 -10.57 17.34
N VAL A 58 12.88 -9.38 17.29
CA VAL A 58 11.74 -9.01 18.14
C VAL A 58 10.71 -8.24 17.30
N ARG A 59 9.47 -8.72 17.31
CA ARG A 59 8.32 -7.99 16.77
C ARG A 59 7.71 -7.15 17.88
N THR A 60 7.63 -5.84 17.69
CA THR A 60 7.04 -4.93 18.68
C THR A 60 5.55 -4.72 18.41
N TRP A 61 4.81 -4.27 19.42
CA TRP A 61 3.39 -3.93 19.24
C TRP A 61 3.19 -2.78 18.25
N HIS A 62 4.17 -1.87 18.14
CA HIS A 62 4.16 -0.79 17.15
C HIS A 62 4.26 -1.33 15.73
N GLY A 63 5.14 -2.31 15.48
CA GLY A 63 5.24 -3.01 14.20
C GLY A 63 3.95 -3.75 13.84
N VAL A 64 3.29 -4.38 14.82
CA VAL A 64 1.97 -5.00 14.62
C VAL A 64 0.91 -3.95 14.25
N ALA A 65 0.86 -2.83 14.97
CA ALA A 65 -0.08 -1.74 14.68
C ALA A 65 0.17 -1.15 13.28
N HIS A 66 1.43 -0.94 12.90
CA HIS A 66 1.82 -0.51 11.56
C HIS A 66 1.29 -1.45 10.48
N ASP A 67 1.43 -2.77 10.65
CA ASP A 67 1.01 -3.74 9.64
C ASP A 67 -0.51 -3.84 9.52
N ILE A 68 -1.22 -3.77 10.66
CA ILE A 68 -2.69 -3.72 10.67
C ILE A 68 -3.18 -2.46 9.96
N CYS A 69 -2.58 -1.30 10.24
CA CYS A 69 -2.95 -0.04 9.59
C CYS A 69 -2.55 0.01 8.10
N SER A 70 -1.48 -0.69 7.72
CA SER A 70 -1.04 -0.81 6.33
C SER A 70 -2.01 -1.64 5.49
N THR A 71 -2.59 -2.70 6.08
CA THR A 71 -3.40 -3.69 5.35
C THR A 71 -4.58 -3.07 4.59
N PRO A 72 -5.43 -2.20 5.18
CA PRO A 72 -6.49 -1.50 4.44
C PRO A 72 -5.96 -0.68 3.27
N VAL A 73 -4.81 -0.03 3.41
CA VAL A 73 -4.22 0.82 2.37
C VAL A 73 -3.81 -0.02 1.16
N PHE A 74 -3.09 -1.12 1.41
CA PHE A 74 -2.59 -2.00 0.36
C PHE A 74 -3.67 -2.93 -0.23
N THR A 75 -4.83 -3.06 0.41
CA THR A 75 -5.96 -3.85 -0.12
C THR A 75 -7.05 -2.98 -0.79
N ALA A 76 -7.23 -1.73 -0.36
CA ALA A 76 -8.22 -0.84 -0.95
C ALA A 76 -7.91 -0.49 -2.41
N LEU A 77 -6.63 -0.25 -2.75
CA LEU A 77 -6.23 0.08 -4.11
C LEU A 77 -6.43 -1.07 -5.11
N PRO A 78 -5.98 -2.32 -4.86
CA PRO A 78 -6.30 -3.43 -5.74
C PRO A 78 -7.81 -3.67 -5.85
N ALA A 79 -8.57 -3.55 -4.75
CA ALA A 79 -10.02 -3.65 -4.80
C ALA A 79 -10.64 -2.58 -5.71
N ALA A 80 -10.20 -1.32 -5.63
CA ALA A 80 -10.64 -0.24 -6.51
C ALA A 80 -10.31 -0.53 -7.98
N CYS A 81 -9.12 -1.05 -8.27
CA CYS A 81 -8.72 -1.45 -9.61
C CYS A 81 -9.65 -2.54 -10.18
N LEU A 82 -9.97 -3.57 -9.38
CA LEU A 82 -10.86 -4.66 -9.81
C LEU A 82 -12.32 -4.20 -9.98
N VAL A 83 -12.81 -3.32 -9.11
CA VAL A 83 -14.14 -2.70 -9.26
C VAL A 83 -14.20 -1.85 -10.53
N ALA A 84 -13.17 -1.06 -10.81
CA ALA A 84 -13.06 -0.28 -12.04
C ALA A 84 -12.99 -1.19 -13.27
N ALA A 85 -12.25 -2.30 -13.20
CA ALA A 85 -12.17 -3.30 -14.27
C ALA A 85 -13.56 -3.82 -14.64
N ARG A 86 -14.36 -4.21 -13.64
CA ARG A 86 -15.75 -4.67 -13.84
C ARG A 86 -16.63 -3.58 -14.43
N ARG A 87 -16.46 -2.32 -14.00
CA ARG A 87 -17.22 -1.19 -14.53
C ARG A 87 -16.90 -0.92 -16.00
N PHE A 88 -15.62 -0.92 -16.37
CA PHE A 88 -15.19 -0.72 -17.76
C PHE A 88 -15.63 -1.87 -18.66
N ALA A 89 -15.55 -3.11 -18.19
CA ALA A 89 -16.04 -4.27 -18.94
C ALA A 89 -17.54 -4.15 -19.27
N ARG A 90 -18.36 -3.72 -18.29
CA ARG A 90 -19.80 -3.47 -18.49
C ARG A 90 -20.11 -2.29 -19.42
N ALA A 91 -19.20 -1.33 -19.52
CA ALA A 91 -19.32 -0.18 -20.40
C ALA A 91 -18.74 -0.42 -21.81
N GLY A 92 -18.28 -1.64 -22.11
CA GLY A 92 -17.67 -1.99 -23.40
C GLY A 92 -16.20 -1.57 -23.58
N ASP A 93 -15.61 -0.92 -22.57
CA ASP A 93 -14.20 -0.47 -22.61
C ASP A 93 -13.26 -1.60 -22.15
N HIS A 94 -13.11 -2.61 -23.01
CA HIS A 94 -12.32 -3.81 -22.70
C HIS A 94 -10.82 -3.54 -22.54
N GLY A 95 -10.31 -2.42 -23.08
CA GLY A 95 -8.92 -1.99 -22.90
C GLY A 95 -8.66 -1.61 -21.45
N LEU A 96 -9.46 -0.65 -20.94
CA LEU A 96 -9.32 -0.21 -19.54
C LEU A 96 -9.76 -1.24 -18.53
N ALA A 97 -10.71 -2.11 -18.91
CA ALA A 97 -11.05 -3.28 -18.09
C ALA A 97 -9.83 -4.16 -17.84
N ARG A 98 -9.08 -4.51 -18.90
CA ARG A 98 -7.87 -5.34 -18.80
C ARG A 98 -6.76 -4.64 -18.04
N ILE A 99 -6.49 -3.36 -18.33
CA ILE A 99 -5.46 -2.57 -17.62
C ILE A 99 -5.78 -2.52 -16.12
N SER A 100 -7.04 -2.26 -15.76
CA SER A 100 -7.45 -2.17 -14.35
C SER A 100 -7.43 -3.53 -13.66
N ALA A 101 -7.82 -4.61 -14.35
CA ALA A 101 -7.73 -5.96 -13.81
C ALA A 101 -6.26 -6.35 -13.55
N ALA A 102 -5.39 -6.13 -14.53
CA ALA A 102 -3.96 -6.42 -14.42
C ALA A 102 -3.31 -5.64 -13.28
N ALA A 103 -3.60 -4.34 -13.15
CA ALA A 103 -3.09 -3.52 -12.05
C ALA A 103 -3.59 -4.01 -10.68
N GLY A 104 -4.88 -4.35 -10.57
CA GLY A 104 -5.45 -4.87 -9.32
C GLY A 104 -4.86 -6.22 -8.91
N THR A 105 -4.73 -7.14 -9.85
CA THR A 105 -4.11 -8.45 -9.58
C THR A 105 -2.63 -8.31 -9.26
N ALA A 106 -1.88 -7.49 -10.01
CA ALA A 106 -0.45 -7.28 -9.79
C ALA A 106 -0.17 -6.64 -8.43
N THR A 107 -0.89 -5.59 -8.07
CA THR A 107 -0.72 -4.93 -6.75
C THR A 107 -1.06 -5.86 -5.60
N LEU A 108 -2.14 -6.66 -5.72
CA LEU A 108 -2.48 -7.65 -4.70
C LEU A 108 -1.41 -8.74 -4.57
N ALA A 109 -0.94 -9.29 -5.69
CA ALA A 109 0.09 -10.32 -5.70
C ALA A 109 1.41 -9.81 -5.11
N LEU A 110 1.86 -8.63 -5.52
CA LEU A 110 3.08 -8.00 -5.01
C LEU A 110 2.96 -7.69 -3.51
N PHE A 111 1.78 -7.28 -3.02
CA PHE A 111 1.54 -7.08 -1.60
C PHE A 111 1.66 -8.39 -0.80
N VAL A 112 1.08 -9.48 -1.30
CA VAL A 112 1.22 -10.81 -0.66
C VAL A 112 2.69 -11.23 -0.60
N VAL A 113 3.43 -11.11 -1.70
CA VAL A 113 4.87 -11.43 -1.76
C VAL A 113 5.68 -10.56 -0.80
N THR A 114 5.33 -9.26 -0.72
CA THR A 114 5.94 -8.32 0.23
C THR A 114 5.74 -8.78 1.67
N GLY A 115 4.51 -9.18 2.04
CA GLY A 115 4.20 -9.69 3.37
C GLY A 115 4.97 -10.97 3.72
N ILE A 116 5.05 -11.93 2.79
CA ILE A 116 5.84 -13.16 2.94
C ILE A 116 7.32 -12.84 3.16
N GLY A 117 7.85 -11.89 2.37
CA GLY A 117 9.24 -11.43 2.47
C GLY A 117 9.54 -10.76 3.81
N PHE A 118 8.70 -9.83 4.26
CA PHE A 118 8.90 -9.17 5.55
C PHE A 118 8.67 -10.09 6.75
N ALA A 119 7.84 -11.12 6.62
CA ALA A 119 7.77 -12.22 7.58
C ALA A 119 9.05 -13.07 7.65
N GLN A 120 10.08 -12.73 6.86
CA GLN A 120 11.36 -13.46 6.75
C GLN A 120 11.16 -14.95 6.46
N SER A 121 10.12 -15.24 5.69
CA SER A 121 9.75 -16.60 5.30
C SER A 121 10.11 -16.84 3.83
N ALA A 122 10.28 -18.12 3.45
CA ALA A 122 10.49 -18.55 2.07
C ALA A 122 11.71 -17.92 1.33
N GLY A 123 12.70 -17.37 2.06
CA GLY A 123 13.90 -16.78 1.45
C GLY A 123 13.67 -15.45 0.72
N LEU A 124 12.49 -14.83 0.87
CA LEU A 124 12.12 -13.60 0.14
C LEU A 124 12.50 -12.31 0.89
N GLY A 125 13.08 -12.41 2.08
CA GLY A 125 13.52 -11.26 2.90
C GLY A 125 14.34 -10.22 2.13
N PRO A 126 15.37 -10.61 1.35
CA PRO A 126 16.21 -9.65 0.61
C PRO A 126 15.46 -8.83 -0.45
N VAL A 127 14.35 -9.34 -0.99
CA VAL A 127 13.57 -8.67 -2.05
C VAL A 127 12.27 -8.04 -1.54
N ALA A 128 11.92 -8.21 -0.26
CA ALA A 128 10.67 -7.75 0.33
C ALA A 128 10.44 -6.24 0.09
N GLY A 129 11.44 -5.42 0.38
CA GLY A 129 11.37 -3.97 0.15
C GLY A 129 11.27 -3.58 -1.33
N LEU A 130 11.84 -4.36 -2.25
CA LEU A 130 11.70 -4.13 -3.69
C LEU A 130 10.25 -4.42 -4.13
N MET A 131 9.69 -5.56 -3.70
CA MET A 131 8.31 -5.94 -4.01
C MET A 131 7.31 -4.91 -3.46
N GLN A 132 7.58 -4.33 -2.29
CA GLN A 132 6.78 -3.25 -1.72
C GLN A 132 6.78 -2.01 -2.61
N ARG A 133 7.97 -1.57 -3.08
CA ARG A 133 8.08 -0.41 -3.98
C ARG A 133 7.40 -0.66 -5.32
N LEU A 134 7.50 -1.88 -5.86
CA LEU A 134 6.79 -2.27 -7.07
C LEU A 134 5.27 -2.23 -6.87
N THR A 135 4.78 -2.69 -5.72
CA THR A 135 3.35 -2.60 -5.36
C THR A 135 2.86 -1.15 -5.43
N ILE A 136 3.60 -0.23 -4.81
CA ILE A 136 3.28 1.20 -4.80
C ILE A 136 3.34 1.79 -6.21
N ALA A 137 4.41 1.50 -6.96
CA ALA A 137 4.63 2.03 -8.30
C ALA A 137 3.51 1.62 -9.28
N VAL A 138 3.12 0.35 -9.29
CA VAL A 138 2.03 -0.15 -10.14
C VAL A 138 0.70 0.51 -9.76
N GLY A 139 0.42 0.61 -8.45
CA GLY A 139 -0.78 1.27 -7.95
C GLY A 139 -0.87 2.75 -8.37
N PHE A 140 0.23 3.50 -8.20
CA PHE A 140 0.29 4.91 -8.59
C PHE A 140 0.23 5.12 -10.10
N LEU A 141 0.84 4.22 -10.87
CA LEU A 141 0.74 4.24 -12.33
C LEU A 141 -0.72 4.08 -12.77
N TRP A 142 -1.47 3.17 -12.15
CA TRP A 142 -2.88 3.01 -12.44
C TRP A 142 -3.71 4.26 -12.09
N ILE A 143 -3.44 4.90 -10.94
CA ILE A 143 -4.07 6.17 -10.56
C ILE A 143 -3.78 7.26 -11.59
N ALA A 144 -2.54 7.37 -12.06
CA ALA A 144 -2.14 8.35 -13.08
C ALA A 144 -2.86 8.12 -14.42
N VAL A 145 -2.95 6.87 -14.88
CA VAL A 145 -3.70 6.49 -16.09
C VAL A 145 -5.18 6.87 -15.94
N PHE A 146 -5.79 6.57 -14.80
CA PHE A 146 -7.20 6.87 -14.54
C PHE A 146 -7.47 8.37 -14.47
N ALA A 147 -6.60 9.13 -13.79
CA ALA A 147 -6.68 10.59 -13.71
C ALA A 147 -6.56 11.25 -15.08
N ARG A 148 -5.59 10.82 -15.90
CA ARG A 148 -5.43 11.29 -17.29
C ARG A 148 -6.66 11.01 -18.14
N ARG A 149 -7.30 9.84 -17.98
CA ARG A 149 -8.55 9.56 -18.71
C ARG A 149 -9.65 10.53 -18.31
N ARG A 150 -9.83 10.75 -17.00
CA ARG A 150 -10.84 11.68 -16.49
C ARG A 150 -10.63 13.11 -16.98
N SER A 151 -9.39 13.57 -17.14
CA SER A 151 -9.13 14.91 -17.67
C SER A 151 -9.39 15.04 -19.18
N LEU A 152 -9.27 13.95 -19.95
CA LEU A 152 -9.53 13.93 -21.39
C LEU A 152 -11.01 13.73 -21.75
N THR A 153 -11.83 13.27 -20.81
CA THR A 153 -13.29 13.19 -20.94
C THR A 153 -13.94 14.06 -19.86
N PRO A 154 -14.04 15.38 -20.08
CA PRO A 154 -14.83 16.23 -19.19
C PRO A 154 -16.30 15.77 -19.20
N ALA A 155 -16.96 15.96 -18.06
CA ALA A 155 -18.31 15.48 -17.77
C ALA A 155 -19.38 16.08 -18.68
#